data_AF-U9SX87-F1
#
_entry.id   AF-U9SX87-F1
#
_cell.length_a   1.000
_cell.length_b   1.000
_cell.length_c   1.000
_cell.angle_alpha   90.00
_cell.angle_beta   90.00
_cell.angle_gamma   90.00
#
_symmetry.space_group_name_H-M   'P 1'
#
loop_
_entity.id
_entity.type
_entity.pdbx_description
1 polymer ?
#
loop_
_entity_poly.entity_id
_entity_poly.type
_entity_poly.pdbx_seq_one_letter_code
_entity_poly.pdbx_strand_id
1 'polypeptide(L)'
;VEWIPYNQLNDIKEIDKDDYSIICSAIWTDGPLKYNYDKIERIRMPNKKVALKYLVDSNNIINEFLNEAKSYTIENDDHSNIITIYGISQDIDTKGYIMVLQDCYCENCGKIYTGKRYKWCNPCQINNLKQNFASWTSGNEKVDKFIQKAQLKIDKLDDAIFEWIPYNQFDYIKEMGTTLYSAIWMNGPLCYNYDKMEWKRNPNEKINLIFYDNSFKLTNDEFLKEDNSSLFESDDFDIKIYGVSQISETKNYILILQDCYCEYFAETHEIAAM
;
A
#
# COMPACT_ATOMS: atom_id res chain seq x y z
N VAL A 1 -22.00 -13.60 -15.94
CA VAL A 1 -22.23 -12.33 -16.67
C VAL A 1 -23.70 -12.26 -17.04
N GLU A 2 -24.38 -11.19 -16.65
CA GLU A 2 -25.79 -10.93 -16.98
C GLU A 2 -25.96 -9.66 -17.82
N TRP A 3 -27.08 -9.55 -18.54
CA TRP A 3 -27.48 -8.28 -19.14
C TRP A 3 -28.14 -7.40 -18.08
N ILE A 4 -27.58 -6.21 -17.86
CA ILE A 4 -28.05 -5.27 -16.83
C ILE A 4 -28.73 -4.10 -17.54
N PRO A 5 -30.07 -3.94 -17.40
CA PRO A 5 -30.77 -2.78 -17.93
C PRO A 5 -30.15 -1.48 -17.40
N TYR A 6 -29.84 -0.54 -18.29
CA TYR A 6 -29.14 0.69 -17.95
C TYR A 6 -29.87 1.50 -16.85
N ASN A 7 -31.20 1.45 -16.83
CA ASN A 7 -32.02 2.11 -15.81
C ASN A 7 -31.87 1.53 -14.38
N GLN A 8 -31.12 0.45 -14.20
CA GLN A 8 -30.73 -0.07 -12.88
C GLN A 8 -29.40 0.52 -12.37
N LEU A 9 -28.71 1.32 -13.18
CA LEU A 9 -27.43 1.93 -12.84
C LEU A 9 -27.67 3.41 -12.49
N ASN A 10 -27.58 3.71 -11.20
CA ASN A 10 -27.82 5.05 -10.65
C ASN A 10 -26.52 5.69 -10.17
N ASP A 11 -26.58 6.99 -9.86
CA ASP A 11 -25.47 7.76 -9.27
C ASP A 11 -24.14 7.61 -10.04
N ILE A 12 -24.23 7.60 -11.38
CA ILE A 12 -23.07 7.42 -12.25
C ILE A 12 -22.16 8.64 -12.10
N LYS A 13 -20.90 8.41 -11.72
CA LYS A 13 -19.86 9.44 -11.56
C LYS A 13 -18.59 9.00 -12.26
N GLU A 14 -18.07 9.83 -13.16
CA GLU A 14 -16.77 9.63 -13.80
C GLU A 14 -15.66 9.64 -12.73
N ILE A 15 -14.80 8.63 -12.77
CA ILE A 15 -13.60 8.50 -11.93
C ILE A 15 -12.38 8.92 -12.73
N ASP A 16 -12.28 8.41 -13.95
CA ASP A 16 -11.11 8.60 -14.81
C ASP A 16 -11.50 8.43 -16.27
N LYS A 17 -10.74 9.11 -17.12
CA LYS A 17 -10.93 9.10 -18.56
C LYS A 17 -9.57 9.23 -19.24
N ASP A 18 -9.26 8.26 -20.08
CA ASP A 18 -8.12 8.29 -20.97
C ASP A 18 -8.56 8.21 -22.44
N ASP A 19 -7.59 8.09 -23.35
CA ASP A 19 -7.84 8.02 -24.79
C ASP A 19 -8.56 6.72 -25.21
N TYR A 20 -8.61 5.70 -24.34
CA TYR A 20 -9.11 4.36 -24.65
C TYR A 20 -10.40 4.01 -23.92
N SER A 21 -10.61 4.55 -22.73
CA SER A 21 -11.70 4.15 -21.86
C SER A 21 -12.13 5.24 -20.88
N ILE A 22 -13.39 5.14 -20.46
CA ILE A 22 -13.96 5.94 -19.39
C ILE A 22 -14.35 4.99 -18.26
N ILE A 23 -13.91 5.30 -17.05
CA ILE A 23 -14.23 4.57 -15.84
C ILE A 23 -15.17 5.41 -15.01
N CYS A 24 -16.34 4.87 -14.68
CA CYS A 24 -17.30 5.50 -13.78
C CYS A 24 -17.58 4.59 -12.57
N SER A 25 -17.94 5.19 -11.44
CA SER A 25 -18.65 4.48 -10.37
C SER A 25 -20.16 4.60 -10.58
N ALA A 26 -20.91 3.59 -10.14
CA ALA A 26 -22.36 3.61 -10.12
C ALA A 26 -22.92 2.73 -8.99
N ILE A 27 -24.20 2.92 -8.67
CA ILE A 27 -24.97 2.03 -7.81
C ILE A 27 -25.86 1.16 -8.69
N TRP A 28 -25.67 -0.15 -8.63
CA TRP A 28 -26.55 -1.12 -9.26
C TRP A 28 -27.68 -1.50 -8.29
N THR A 29 -28.91 -1.10 -8.62
CA THR A 29 -30.08 -1.22 -7.73
C THR A 29 -30.44 -2.67 -7.39
N ASP A 30 -30.51 -3.55 -8.39
CA ASP A 30 -30.81 -4.97 -8.17
C ASP A 30 -29.59 -5.69 -7.63
N GLY A 31 -28.40 -5.28 -8.08
CA GLY A 31 -27.13 -5.84 -7.68
C GLY A 31 -26.90 -7.29 -8.10
N PRO A 32 -25.71 -7.85 -7.82
CA PRO A 32 -25.35 -9.18 -8.26
C PRO A 32 -26.11 -10.27 -7.48
N LEU A 33 -26.29 -11.43 -8.12
CA LEU A 33 -26.74 -12.64 -7.43
C LEU A 33 -25.59 -13.23 -6.60
N LYS A 34 -25.88 -13.55 -5.34
CA LYS A 34 -24.98 -14.30 -4.45
C LYS A 34 -25.71 -15.51 -3.88
N TYR A 35 -25.00 -16.62 -3.75
CA TYR A 35 -25.54 -17.80 -3.07
C TYR A 35 -25.53 -17.58 -1.56
N ASN A 36 -26.70 -17.75 -0.93
CA ASN A 36 -26.86 -17.72 0.51
C ASN A 36 -26.82 -19.17 1.03
N TYR A 37 -25.78 -19.53 1.79
CA TYR A 37 -25.60 -20.89 2.32
C TYR A 37 -26.62 -21.25 3.41
N ASP A 38 -27.09 -20.26 4.20
CA ASP A 38 -28.06 -20.50 5.28
C ASP A 38 -29.45 -20.83 4.71
N LYS A 39 -29.82 -20.17 3.61
CA LYS A 39 -31.11 -20.36 2.93
C LYS A 39 -31.07 -21.35 1.77
N ILE A 40 -29.87 -21.75 1.33
CA ILE A 40 -29.66 -22.64 0.19
C ILE A 40 -30.33 -22.08 -1.08
N GLU A 41 -30.21 -20.77 -1.31
CA GLU A 41 -30.83 -20.08 -2.45
C GLU A 41 -29.94 -18.95 -3.00
N ARG A 42 -30.23 -18.51 -4.23
CA ARG A 42 -29.59 -17.31 -4.80
C ARG A 42 -30.40 -16.07 -4.45
N ILE A 43 -29.77 -15.12 -3.77
CA ILE A 43 -30.38 -13.83 -3.43
C ILE A 43 -29.68 -12.70 -4.18
N ARG A 44 -30.43 -11.64 -4.51
CA ARG A 44 -29.87 -10.39 -5.03
C ARG A 44 -29.23 -9.59 -3.89
N MET A 45 -28.11 -8.93 -4.17
CA MET A 45 -27.47 -8.00 -3.26
C MET A 45 -27.72 -6.56 -3.72
N PRO A 46 -28.89 -5.97 -3.39
CA PRO A 46 -29.30 -4.69 -3.95
C PRO A 46 -28.38 -3.54 -3.55
N ASN A 47 -28.44 -2.46 -4.32
CA ASN A 47 -27.68 -1.23 -4.11
C ASN A 47 -26.17 -1.46 -4.01
N LYS A 48 -25.65 -2.37 -4.83
CA LYS A 48 -24.22 -2.68 -4.86
C LYS A 48 -23.49 -1.60 -5.65
N LYS A 49 -22.46 -1.01 -5.06
CA LYS A 49 -21.52 -0.15 -5.79
C LYS A 49 -20.73 -0.98 -6.79
N VAL A 50 -20.65 -0.52 -8.03
CA VAL A 50 -20.00 -1.16 -9.17
C VAL A 50 -19.16 -0.14 -9.93
N ALA A 51 -18.19 -0.65 -10.69
CA ALA A 51 -17.48 0.14 -11.68
C ALA A 51 -18.08 -0.10 -13.07
N LEU A 52 -18.25 0.96 -13.83
CA LEU A 52 -18.67 0.94 -15.23
C LEU A 52 -17.45 1.26 -16.07
N LYS A 53 -17.12 0.39 -17.03
CA LYS A 53 -16.07 0.66 -18.00
C LYS A 53 -16.67 0.80 -19.40
N TYR A 54 -16.47 1.97 -19.99
CA TYR A 54 -16.80 2.30 -21.37
C TYR A 54 -15.51 2.25 -22.19
N LEU A 55 -15.56 1.65 -23.37
CA LEU A 55 -14.46 1.77 -24.35
C LEU A 55 -14.77 2.91 -25.29
N VAL A 56 -13.77 3.74 -25.57
CA VAL A 56 -13.86 4.88 -26.50
C VAL A 56 -13.62 4.38 -27.92
N ASP A 57 -14.39 4.90 -28.88
CA ASP A 57 -14.49 4.42 -30.26
C ASP A 57 -13.14 4.11 -30.94
N SER A 58 -12.93 2.81 -31.23
CA SER A 58 -11.89 2.29 -32.11
C SER A 58 -12.53 1.53 -33.29
N ASN A 59 -11.82 1.44 -34.41
CA ASN A 59 -12.23 0.56 -35.51
C ASN A 59 -12.24 -0.89 -34.98
N ASN A 60 -13.43 -1.51 -34.90
CA ASN A 60 -13.66 -2.86 -34.35
C ASN A 60 -13.91 -2.94 -32.82
N ILE A 61 -14.53 -1.90 -32.24
CA ILE A 61 -14.88 -1.80 -30.81
C ILE A 61 -15.53 -3.05 -30.19
N ILE A 62 -16.36 -3.80 -30.95
CA ILE A 62 -17.03 -5.01 -30.43
C ILE A 62 -16.02 -6.11 -30.10
N ASN A 63 -15.02 -6.35 -30.95
CA ASN A 63 -14.04 -7.40 -30.68
C ASN A 63 -13.11 -7.02 -29.53
N GLU A 64 -12.71 -5.75 -29.45
CA GLU A 64 -11.93 -5.24 -28.32
C GLU A 64 -12.71 -5.36 -27.01
N PHE A 65 -13.97 -4.92 -27.01
CA PHE A 65 -14.88 -5.09 -25.88
C PHE A 65 -14.99 -6.56 -25.45
N LEU A 66 -15.22 -7.48 -26.38
CA LEU A 66 -15.35 -8.91 -26.06
C LEU A 66 -14.03 -9.51 -25.54
N ASN A 67 -12.90 -9.12 -26.12
CA ASN A 67 -11.59 -9.60 -25.67
C ASN A 67 -11.27 -9.12 -24.26
N GLU A 68 -11.56 -7.86 -23.97
CA GLU A 68 -11.39 -7.31 -22.63
C GLU A 68 -12.37 -7.93 -21.64
N ALA A 69 -13.65 -8.05 -21.99
CA ALA A 69 -14.65 -8.68 -21.13
C ALA A 69 -14.29 -10.12 -20.74
N LYS A 70 -13.62 -10.87 -21.63
CA LYS A 70 -13.10 -12.22 -21.38
C LYS A 70 -11.90 -12.27 -20.43
N SER A 71 -11.18 -11.16 -20.25
CA SER A 71 -10.04 -11.09 -19.33
C SER A 71 -10.46 -11.06 -17.86
N TYR A 72 -11.72 -10.72 -17.60
CA TYR A 72 -12.30 -10.67 -16.27
C TYR A 72 -12.82 -12.04 -15.81
N THR A 73 -12.81 -12.29 -14.50
CA THR A 73 -13.38 -13.51 -13.93
C THR A 73 -14.89 -13.37 -13.71
N ILE A 74 -15.58 -14.50 -13.69
CA ILE A 74 -16.98 -14.58 -13.27
C ILE A 74 -17.12 -15.05 -11.82
N GLU A 75 -16.02 -15.45 -11.21
CA GLU A 75 -15.97 -15.87 -9.81
C GLU A 75 -16.04 -14.64 -8.91
N ASN A 76 -16.97 -14.68 -7.96
CA ASN A 76 -17.16 -13.62 -6.98
C ASN A 76 -16.30 -13.94 -5.75
N ASP A 77 -14.99 -13.79 -5.93
CA ASP A 77 -13.99 -13.98 -4.87
C ASP A 77 -13.34 -12.63 -4.53
N ASP A 78 -13.66 -12.11 -3.36
CA ASP A 78 -13.09 -10.87 -2.83
C ASP A 78 -11.59 -11.00 -2.49
N HIS A 79 -11.04 -12.23 -2.47
CA HIS A 79 -9.61 -12.50 -2.29
C HIS A 79 -8.82 -12.58 -3.59
N SER A 80 -9.51 -12.59 -4.75
CA SER A 80 -8.84 -12.73 -6.04
C SER A 80 -8.23 -11.43 -6.55
N ASN A 81 -7.02 -11.53 -7.08
CA ASN A 81 -6.37 -10.44 -7.81
C ASN A 81 -7.03 -10.18 -9.18
N ILE A 82 -7.86 -11.08 -9.69
CA ILE A 82 -8.61 -10.91 -10.94
C ILE A 82 -9.91 -10.15 -10.67
N ILE A 83 -10.28 -9.21 -11.56
CA ILE A 83 -11.51 -8.41 -11.40
C ILE A 83 -12.72 -9.23 -11.84
N THR A 84 -13.78 -9.20 -11.04
CA THR A 84 -15.05 -9.84 -11.39
C THR A 84 -15.87 -8.97 -12.34
N ILE A 85 -16.32 -9.55 -13.44
CA ILE A 85 -17.35 -8.96 -14.29
C ILE A 85 -18.73 -9.48 -13.88
N TYR A 86 -19.61 -8.57 -13.49
CA TYR A 86 -20.98 -8.93 -13.13
C TYR A 86 -21.87 -9.03 -14.37
N GLY A 87 -21.74 -8.07 -15.28
CA GLY A 87 -22.64 -7.98 -16.41
C GLY A 87 -22.18 -7.03 -17.50
N ILE A 88 -23.03 -6.94 -18.51
CA ILE A 88 -22.91 -6.01 -19.62
C ILE A 88 -24.19 -5.19 -19.66
N SER A 89 -24.05 -3.89 -19.88
CA SER A 89 -25.14 -2.97 -20.11
C SER A 89 -24.94 -2.27 -21.46
N GLN A 90 -25.90 -1.45 -21.85
CA GLN A 90 -25.78 -0.60 -23.03
C GLN A 90 -26.31 0.78 -22.69
N ASP A 91 -25.49 1.78 -22.98
CA ASP A 91 -25.83 3.18 -22.78
C ASP A 91 -27.01 3.57 -23.67
N ILE A 92 -28.00 4.26 -23.09
CA ILE A 92 -29.24 4.57 -23.80
C ILE A 92 -28.99 5.58 -24.93
N ASP A 93 -28.07 6.51 -24.74
CA ASP A 93 -27.86 7.64 -25.64
C ASP A 93 -26.85 7.29 -26.74
N THR A 94 -25.69 6.77 -26.36
CA THR A 94 -24.59 6.44 -27.29
C THR A 94 -24.76 5.08 -27.95
N LYS A 95 -25.61 4.20 -27.39
CA LYS A 95 -25.71 2.77 -27.75
C LYS A 95 -24.41 1.98 -27.56
N GLY A 96 -23.42 2.56 -26.89
CA GLY A 96 -22.17 1.88 -26.53
C GLY A 96 -22.39 0.80 -25.48
N TYR A 97 -21.64 -0.30 -25.58
CA TYR A 97 -21.65 -1.35 -24.57
C TYR A 97 -20.82 -0.95 -23.35
N ILE A 98 -21.31 -1.35 -22.17
CA ILE A 98 -20.71 -1.01 -20.88
C ILE A 98 -20.41 -2.30 -20.14
N MET A 99 -19.19 -2.44 -19.63
CA MET A 99 -18.87 -3.53 -18.71
C MET A 99 -19.23 -3.11 -17.29
N VAL A 100 -19.99 -3.94 -16.58
CA VAL A 100 -20.34 -3.73 -15.18
C VAL A 100 -19.45 -4.64 -14.33
N LEU A 101 -18.49 -4.03 -13.64
CA LEU A 101 -17.39 -4.68 -12.94
C LEU A 101 -17.49 -4.47 -11.42
N GLN A 102 -16.73 -5.27 -10.68
CA GLN A 102 -16.49 -5.04 -9.26
C GLN A 102 -15.97 -3.61 -9.01
N ASP A 103 -16.40 -2.99 -7.91
CA ASP A 103 -15.93 -1.68 -7.46
C ASP A 103 -14.48 -1.76 -6.92
N CYS A 104 -13.51 -1.80 -7.86
CA CYS A 104 -12.09 -1.99 -7.56
C CYS A 104 -11.19 -0.90 -8.16
N TYR A 105 -11.75 0.20 -8.65
CA TYR A 105 -11.02 1.31 -9.24
C TYR A 105 -10.84 2.44 -8.22
N CYS A 106 -9.63 3.00 -8.19
CA CYS A 106 -9.29 4.07 -7.28
C CYS A 106 -9.96 5.38 -7.66
N GLU A 107 -10.78 5.90 -6.74
CA GLU A 107 -11.50 7.17 -6.91
C GLU A 107 -10.57 8.38 -7.16
N ASN A 108 -9.29 8.29 -6.78
CA ASN A 108 -8.33 9.38 -6.94
C ASN A 108 -7.57 9.36 -8.28
N CYS A 109 -7.43 8.20 -8.92
CA CYS A 109 -6.53 8.07 -10.08
C CYS A 109 -6.99 7.09 -11.17
N GLY A 110 -8.17 6.49 -11.05
CA GLY A 110 -8.69 5.56 -12.06
C GLY A 110 -7.99 4.22 -12.17
N LYS A 111 -6.87 4.02 -11.49
CA LYS A 111 -6.15 2.72 -11.51
C LYS A 111 -6.85 1.72 -10.60
N ILE A 112 -6.70 0.43 -10.93
CA ILE A 112 -7.17 -0.65 -10.07
C ILE A 112 -6.43 -0.57 -8.72
N TYR A 113 -7.16 -0.76 -7.63
CA TYR A 113 -6.56 -0.85 -6.29
C TYR A 113 -5.58 -2.03 -6.21
N THR A 114 -4.36 -1.76 -5.73
CA THR A 114 -3.38 -2.82 -5.38
C THR A 114 -3.95 -3.74 -4.30
N GLY A 115 -4.52 -3.17 -3.24
CA GLY A 115 -5.19 -3.91 -2.17
C GLY A 115 -6.70 -3.72 -2.26
N LYS A 116 -7.38 -4.48 -3.13
CA LYS A 116 -8.82 -4.33 -3.41
C LYS A 116 -9.70 -4.34 -2.16
N ARG A 117 -9.47 -5.31 -1.26
CA ARG A 117 -10.25 -5.47 -0.01
C ARG A 117 -10.28 -4.20 0.85
N TYR A 118 -9.16 -3.49 0.89
CA TYR A 118 -8.99 -2.28 1.70
C TYR A 118 -8.98 -1.00 0.87
N LYS A 119 -9.34 -1.09 -0.41
CA LYS A 119 -9.29 0.01 -1.38
C LYS A 119 -7.96 0.76 -1.35
N TRP A 120 -6.87 0.01 -1.22
CA TRP A 120 -5.52 0.58 -1.17
C TRP A 120 -4.94 0.75 -2.57
N CYS A 121 -4.46 1.96 -2.87
CA CYS A 121 -3.86 2.30 -4.16
C CYS A 121 -2.39 2.66 -3.98
N ASN A 122 -1.49 1.72 -4.28
CA ASN A 122 -0.05 1.95 -4.19
C ASN A 122 0.41 3.14 -5.07
N PRO A 123 -0.06 3.30 -6.34
CA PRO A 123 0.27 4.48 -7.13
C PRO A 123 -0.08 5.82 -6.46
N CYS A 124 -1.23 5.91 -5.79
CA CYS A 124 -1.62 7.11 -5.06
C CYS A 124 -0.74 7.34 -3.83
N GLN A 125 -0.39 6.27 -3.11
CA GLN A 125 0.53 6.36 -1.97
C GLN A 125 1.91 6.84 -2.40
N ILE A 126 2.49 6.24 -3.44
CA ILE A 126 3.79 6.65 -3.99
C ILE A 126 3.74 8.13 -4.42
N ASN A 127 2.67 8.58 -5.06
CA ASN A 127 2.51 9.99 -5.42
C ASN A 127 2.38 10.90 -4.20
N ASN A 128 1.68 10.49 -3.15
CA ASN A 128 1.58 11.25 -1.89
C ASN A 128 2.95 11.35 -1.20
N LEU A 129 3.71 10.25 -1.16
CA LEU A 129 5.08 10.26 -0.62
C LEU A 129 5.97 11.23 -1.39
N LYS A 130 5.94 11.19 -2.73
CA LYS A 130 6.70 12.12 -3.59
C LYS A 130 6.37 13.59 -3.30
N GLN A 131 5.10 13.91 -3.06
CA GLN A 131 4.67 15.28 -2.70
C GLN A 131 5.21 15.73 -1.33
N ASN A 132 5.47 14.78 -0.43
CA ASN A 132 5.91 15.02 0.94
C ASN A 132 7.41 14.80 1.17
N PHE A 133 8.22 14.54 0.12
CA PHE A 133 9.67 14.34 0.26
C PHE A 133 10.39 15.47 1.00
N ALA A 134 9.92 16.71 0.88
CA ALA A 134 10.49 17.86 1.61
C ALA A 134 10.26 17.80 3.13
N SER A 135 9.24 17.06 3.60
CA SER A 135 8.89 16.95 5.02
C SER A 135 9.80 15.99 5.79
N TRP A 136 10.50 15.09 5.09
CA TRP A 136 11.41 14.09 5.68
C TRP A 136 12.88 14.36 5.34
N THR A 137 13.25 15.63 5.18
CA THR A 137 14.65 16.00 4.90
C THR A 137 15.49 15.98 6.17
N SER A 138 16.65 15.34 6.06
CA SER A 138 17.73 15.36 7.03
C SER A 138 18.63 16.60 6.90
N GLY A 139 18.48 17.36 5.81
CA GLY A 139 19.44 18.39 5.40
C GLY A 139 20.69 17.82 4.72
N ASN A 140 20.81 16.49 4.57
CA ASN A 140 21.89 15.81 3.85
C ASN A 140 21.35 15.19 2.55
N GLU A 141 21.80 15.70 1.42
CA GLU A 141 21.31 15.28 0.09
C GLU A 141 21.46 13.77 -0.16
N LYS A 142 22.56 13.15 0.30
CA LYS A 142 22.79 11.71 0.08
C LYS A 142 21.82 10.86 0.91
N VAL A 143 21.59 11.23 2.17
CA VAL A 143 20.64 10.54 3.07
C VAL A 143 19.21 10.73 2.57
N ASP A 144 18.85 11.94 2.15
CA ASP A 144 17.52 12.23 1.62
C ASP A 144 17.23 11.41 0.36
N LYS A 145 18.21 11.29 -0.56
CA LYS A 145 18.09 10.42 -1.73
C LYS A 145 17.90 8.95 -1.35
N PHE A 146 18.59 8.47 -0.31
CA PHE A 146 18.41 7.12 0.19
C PHE A 146 17.01 6.89 0.76
N ILE A 147 16.51 7.80 1.60
CA ILE A 147 15.16 7.76 2.17
C ILE A 147 14.11 7.73 1.05
N GLN A 148 14.22 8.63 0.07
CA GLN A 148 13.31 8.67 -1.08
C GLN A 148 13.31 7.35 -1.86
N LYS A 149 14.47 6.75 -2.12
CA LYS A 149 14.57 5.43 -2.76
C LYS A 149 13.89 4.35 -1.94
N ALA A 150 14.08 4.33 -0.62
CA ALA A 150 13.42 3.36 0.27
C ALA A 150 11.88 3.53 0.27
N GLN A 151 11.40 4.77 0.37
CA GLN A 151 9.95 5.09 0.32
C GLN A 151 9.30 4.66 -1.00
N LEU A 152 10.04 4.69 -2.12
CA LEU A 152 9.55 4.28 -3.43
C LEU A 152 9.46 2.75 -3.63
N LYS A 153 10.03 1.95 -2.72
CA LYS A 153 10.00 0.48 -2.78
C LYS A 153 8.76 -0.14 -2.12
N ILE A 154 7.90 0.66 -1.49
CA ILE A 154 6.67 0.17 -0.83
C ILE A 154 5.78 -0.57 -1.84
N ASP A 155 5.41 -1.79 -1.49
CA ASP A 155 4.61 -2.68 -2.34
C ASP A 155 3.44 -3.35 -1.61
N LYS A 156 3.43 -3.34 -0.27
CA LYS A 156 2.32 -3.82 0.58
C LYS A 156 1.71 -2.70 1.41
N LEU A 157 0.47 -2.94 1.82
CA LEU A 157 -0.32 -1.99 2.62
C LEU A 157 0.28 -1.76 4.01
N ASP A 158 0.91 -2.77 4.58
CA ASP A 158 1.47 -2.79 5.93
C ASP A 158 2.99 -2.54 5.98
N ASP A 159 3.61 -2.23 4.83
CA ASP A 159 5.00 -1.80 4.78
C ASP A 159 5.22 -0.55 5.64
N ALA A 160 6.33 -0.55 6.36
CA ALA A 160 6.76 0.63 7.09
C ALA A 160 7.20 1.72 6.11
N ILE A 161 6.73 2.94 6.35
CA ILE A 161 7.25 4.11 5.65
C ILE A 161 8.61 4.44 6.27
N PHE A 162 9.66 4.41 5.45
CA PHE A 162 11.00 4.77 5.87
C PHE A 162 11.11 6.29 6.02
N GLU A 163 11.45 6.78 7.20
CA GLU A 163 11.44 8.21 7.55
C GLU A 163 12.83 8.72 7.98
N TRP A 164 13.08 10.01 7.75
CA TRP A 164 14.03 10.74 8.60
C TRP A 164 13.34 11.06 9.91
N ILE A 165 13.98 10.69 11.03
CA ILE A 165 13.45 10.93 12.36
C ILE A 165 14.44 11.83 13.11
N PRO A 166 14.07 13.05 13.50
CA PRO A 166 14.92 13.87 14.35
C PRO A 166 15.21 13.17 15.68
N TYR A 167 16.48 13.17 16.11
CA TYR A 167 16.91 12.43 17.31
C TYR A 167 16.20 12.86 18.60
N ASN A 168 15.76 14.12 18.67
CA ASN A 168 14.97 14.62 19.78
C ASN A 168 13.53 14.08 19.84
N GLN A 169 13.13 13.18 18.94
CA GLN A 169 11.87 12.44 19.02
C GLN A 169 11.95 11.15 19.85
N PHE A 170 13.14 10.81 20.36
CA PHE A 170 13.35 9.62 21.16
C PHE A 170 13.49 9.95 22.64
N ASP A 171 12.60 9.38 23.44
CA ASP A 171 12.63 9.46 24.90
C ASP A 171 13.03 8.12 25.52
N TYR A 172 13.43 8.15 26.80
CA TYR A 172 13.77 6.96 27.60
C TYR A 172 14.79 6.01 26.93
N ILE A 173 15.81 6.58 26.29
CA ILE A 173 16.86 5.82 25.62
C ILE A 173 17.63 4.99 26.67
N LYS A 174 17.64 3.67 26.49
CA LYS A 174 18.27 2.71 27.40
C LYS A 174 19.15 1.74 26.63
N GLU A 175 20.42 1.65 27.02
CA GLU A 175 21.37 0.67 26.48
C GLU A 175 20.93 -0.76 26.80
N MET A 176 20.94 -1.63 25.78
CA MET A 176 20.59 -3.05 25.87
C MET A 176 21.76 -3.97 25.48
N GLY A 177 22.78 -3.42 24.81
CA GLY A 177 24.02 -4.07 24.44
C GLY A 177 24.97 -3.04 23.80
N THR A 178 26.15 -3.49 23.37
CA THR A 178 27.22 -2.61 22.87
C THR A 178 26.75 -1.61 21.80
N THR A 179 25.85 -2.04 20.92
CA THR A 179 25.36 -1.26 19.77
C THR A 179 23.84 -1.14 19.72
N LEU A 180 23.13 -1.67 20.71
CA LEU A 180 21.67 -1.80 20.70
C LEU A 180 21.06 -1.08 21.88
N TYR A 181 20.11 -0.21 21.59
CA TYR A 181 19.41 0.61 22.58
C TYR A 181 17.91 0.48 22.34
N SER A 182 17.14 0.59 23.41
CA SER A 182 15.68 0.74 23.32
C SER A 182 15.31 2.20 23.56
N ALA A 183 14.23 2.67 22.95
CA ALA A 183 13.71 4.01 23.15
C ALA A 183 12.19 4.05 22.93
N ILE A 184 11.58 5.17 23.30
CA ILE A 184 10.19 5.51 22.94
C ILE A 184 10.25 6.55 21.83
N TRP A 185 9.69 6.25 20.67
CA TRP A 185 9.48 7.24 19.61
C TRP A 185 8.19 8.01 19.86
N MET A 186 8.31 9.27 20.30
CA MET A 186 7.18 10.10 20.74
C MET A 186 6.08 10.24 19.67
N ASN A 187 6.46 10.56 18.43
CA ASN A 187 5.50 10.66 17.33
C ASN A 187 5.14 9.30 16.74
N GLY A 188 6.07 8.35 16.82
CA GLY A 188 5.91 6.98 16.35
C GLY A 188 5.74 6.81 14.84
N PRO A 189 5.68 5.55 14.37
CA PRO A 189 5.61 5.24 12.96
C PRO A 189 4.26 5.64 12.37
N LEU A 190 4.28 5.98 11.08
CA LEU A 190 3.08 6.14 10.28
C LEU A 190 2.58 4.75 9.86
N CYS A 191 1.37 4.38 10.27
CA CYS A 191 0.75 3.09 9.97
C CYS A 191 -0.63 3.27 9.31
N TYR A 192 -1.04 2.30 8.49
CA TYR A 192 -2.36 2.31 7.88
C TYR A 192 -3.42 1.79 8.86
N ASN A 193 -4.44 2.60 9.13
CA ASN A 193 -5.59 2.21 9.93
C ASN A 193 -6.65 1.55 9.04
N TYR A 194 -6.84 0.23 9.21
CA TYR A 194 -7.79 -0.54 8.40
C TYR A 194 -9.27 -0.17 8.64
N ASP A 195 -9.64 0.23 9.85
CA ASP A 195 -11.02 0.56 10.20
C ASP A 195 -11.46 1.87 9.56
N LYS A 196 -10.55 2.85 9.51
CA LYS A 196 -10.79 4.18 8.96
C LYS A 196 -10.30 4.37 7.53
N MET A 197 -9.53 3.41 7.01
CA MET A 197 -8.87 3.46 5.70
C MET A 197 -8.01 4.71 5.53
N GLU A 198 -7.25 5.08 6.57
CA GLU A 198 -6.42 6.28 6.60
C GLU A 198 -5.06 6.02 7.26
N TRP A 199 -4.03 6.77 6.86
CA TRP A 199 -2.73 6.73 7.53
C TRP A 199 -2.76 7.53 8.83
N LYS A 200 -2.26 6.94 9.92
CA LYS A 200 -2.22 7.57 11.23
C LYS A 200 -0.89 7.29 11.91
N ARG A 201 -0.36 8.26 12.67
CA ARG A 201 0.78 8.00 13.55
C ARG A 201 0.37 7.19 14.78
N ASN A 202 1.21 6.24 15.16
CA ASN A 202 1.08 5.49 16.41
C ASN A 202 2.08 6.03 17.45
N PRO A 203 1.73 7.07 18.22
CA PRO A 203 2.67 7.75 19.11
C PRO A 203 3.11 6.88 20.29
N ASN A 204 4.28 7.23 20.84
CA ASN A 204 4.92 6.54 21.96
C ASN A 204 5.20 5.05 21.70
N GLU A 205 5.52 4.72 20.44
CA GLU A 205 5.89 3.36 20.07
C GLU A 205 7.27 3.02 20.65
N LYS A 206 7.37 1.85 21.28
CA LYS A 206 8.66 1.32 21.72
C LYS A 206 9.43 0.81 20.50
N ILE A 207 10.69 1.20 20.40
CA ILE A 207 11.54 0.92 19.25
C ILE A 207 12.93 0.49 19.70
N ASN A 208 13.66 -0.12 18.76
CA ASN A 208 15.08 -0.42 18.89
C ASN A 208 15.90 0.56 18.02
N LEU A 209 16.97 1.07 18.60
CA LEU A 209 17.97 1.91 17.96
C LEU A 209 19.25 1.08 17.82
N ILE A 210 19.72 0.91 16.59
CA ILE A 210 20.98 0.22 16.30
C ILE A 210 22.03 1.24 15.88
N PHE A 211 23.11 1.28 16.65
CA PHE A 211 24.33 2.03 16.36
C PHE A 211 25.25 1.15 15.52
N TYR A 212 25.62 1.60 14.33
CA TYR A 212 26.66 0.91 13.56
C TYR A 212 28.04 1.37 14.05
N ASP A 213 28.74 0.52 14.81
CA ASP A 213 30.17 0.72 15.09
C ASP A 213 31.01 0.23 13.89
N ASN A 214 32.15 0.88 13.67
CA ASN A 214 33.05 0.78 12.50
C ASN A 214 33.63 -0.63 12.23
N SER A 215 33.24 -1.67 12.97
CA SER A 215 33.62 -3.06 12.72
C SER A 215 32.82 -3.74 11.62
N PHE A 216 31.68 -3.17 11.20
CA PHE A 216 31.01 -3.48 9.92
C PHE A 216 31.14 -2.27 9.00
N LYS A 217 31.99 -2.37 7.98
CA LYS A 217 32.32 -1.29 7.04
C LYS A 217 31.07 -0.67 6.43
N LEU A 218 30.73 0.50 6.95
CA LEU A 218 29.97 1.54 6.26
C LEU A 218 30.77 2.82 6.46
N THR A 219 31.80 3.02 5.63
CA THR A 219 32.18 4.41 5.37
C THR A 219 30.90 5.12 4.89
N ASN A 220 30.67 6.38 5.28
CA ASN A 220 29.43 7.10 4.96
C ASN A 220 29.02 7.05 3.46
N ASP A 221 29.91 6.62 2.56
CA ASP A 221 29.66 6.37 1.14
C ASP A 221 29.13 4.94 0.82
N GLU A 222 29.39 3.92 1.63
CA GLU A 222 28.95 2.52 1.43
C GLU A 222 27.48 2.27 1.81
N PHE A 223 26.98 2.90 2.88
CA PHE A 223 25.56 2.86 3.27
C PHE A 223 24.64 3.50 2.23
N LEU A 224 25.20 4.38 1.40
CA LEU A 224 24.48 5.17 0.41
C LEU A 224 24.70 4.65 -1.03
N LYS A 225 25.38 3.50 -1.19
CA LYS A 225 25.51 2.84 -2.50
C LYS A 225 24.14 2.36 -2.99
N GLU A 226 23.90 2.53 -4.28
CA GLU A 226 22.57 2.40 -4.89
C GLU A 226 21.96 0.99 -4.81
N ASP A 227 22.77 -0.03 -4.55
CA ASP A 227 22.41 -1.46 -4.57
C ASP A 227 22.12 -2.10 -3.19
N ASN A 228 21.85 -1.29 -2.17
CA ASN A 228 21.53 -1.75 -0.81
C ASN A 228 20.14 -2.44 -0.67
N SER A 229 19.68 -3.14 -1.71
CA SER A 229 18.47 -3.98 -1.68
C SER A 229 18.53 -5.06 -0.61
N SER A 230 19.72 -5.60 -0.35
CA SER A 230 19.96 -6.63 0.67
C SER A 230 19.81 -6.17 2.12
N LEU A 231 19.75 -4.85 2.39
CA LEU A 231 19.52 -4.33 3.75
C LEU A 231 18.06 -4.46 4.20
N PHE A 232 17.14 -4.74 3.27
CA PHE A 232 15.70 -4.82 3.53
C PHE A 232 15.11 -6.23 3.33
N GLU A 233 15.96 -7.21 2.98
CA GLU A 233 15.58 -8.61 2.81
C GLU A 233 16.35 -9.45 3.83
N SER A 234 15.75 -9.69 5.01
CA SER A 234 16.21 -10.77 5.89
C SER A 234 15.17 -11.89 5.86
N ASP A 235 15.58 -13.06 5.37
CA ASP A 235 14.74 -14.24 5.10
C ASP A 235 14.13 -14.91 6.35
N ASP A 236 14.34 -14.40 7.57
CA ASP A 236 13.92 -15.10 8.79
C ASP A 236 13.04 -14.28 9.77
N PHE A 237 12.93 -12.95 9.59
CA PHE A 237 12.04 -12.11 10.40
C PHE A 237 11.58 -10.88 9.60
N ASP A 238 10.26 -10.65 9.50
CA ASP A 238 9.66 -9.40 8.98
C ASP A 238 9.90 -8.23 9.96
N ILE A 239 11.16 -7.89 10.23
CA ILE A 239 11.51 -6.74 11.08
C ILE A 239 11.28 -5.46 10.28
N LYS A 240 10.36 -4.63 10.76
CA LYS A 240 10.12 -3.32 10.15
C LYS A 240 11.25 -2.36 10.50
N ILE A 241 11.87 -1.78 9.48
CA ILE A 241 12.80 -0.67 9.63
C ILE A 241 12.01 0.62 9.39
N TYR A 242 11.89 1.46 10.41
CA TYR A 242 11.11 2.69 10.32
C TYR A 242 11.90 3.86 9.75
N GLY A 243 13.24 3.83 9.83
CA GLY A 243 14.00 4.93 9.28
C GLY A 243 15.41 5.09 9.83
N VAL A 244 15.91 6.32 9.66
CA VAL A 244 17.23 6.78 10.08
C VAL A 244 17.12 8.06 10.89
N SER A 245 18.03 8.22 11.83
CA SER A 245 18.24 9.46 12.58
C SER A 245 19.74 9.77 12.65
N GLN A 246 20.09 10.99 13.01
CA GLN A 246 21.46 11.38 13.34
C GLN A 246 21.55 11.90 14.78
N ILE A 247 22.50 11.36 15.53
CA ILE A 247 22.80 11.80 16.90
C ILE A 247 23.36 13.22 16.85
N SER A 248 22.82 14.11 17.68
CA SER A 248 23.14 15.54 17.61
C SER A 248 24.60 15.82 17.95
N GLU A 249 25.16 15.08 18.91
CA GLU A 249 26.50 15.24 19.48
C GLU A 249 27.60 14.65 18.58
N THR A 250 27.42 13.40 18.13
CA THR A 250 28.45 12.65 17.41
C THR A 250 28.35 12.77 15.90
N LYS A 251 27.19 13.19 15.39
CA LYS A 251 26.83 13.15 13.96
C LYS A 251 26.78 11.74 13.36
N ASN A 252 26.83 10.70 14.19
CA ASN A 252 26.65 9.32 13.74
C ASN A 252 25.18 9.06 13.41
N TYR A 253 24.95 8.22 12.41
CA TYR A 253 23.61 7.77 12.03
C TYR A 253 23.21 6.53 12.83
N ILE A 254 21.92 6.42 13.12
CA ILE A 254 21.30 5.27 13.78
C ILE A 254 20.12 4.78 12.95
N LEU A 255 19.91 3.46 12.93
CA LEU A 255 18.71 2.85 12.37
C LEU A 255 17.64 2.71 13.45
N ILE A 256 16.39 2.92 13.04
CA ILE A 256 15.22 2.77 13.88
C ILE A 256 14.47 1.55 13.39
N LEU A 257 14.27 0.59 14.29
CA LEU A 257 13.60 -0.66 14.00
C LEU A 257 12.44 -0.86 14.95
N GLN A 258 11.48 -1.65 14.49
CA GLN A 258 10.45 -2.21 15.34
C GLN A 258 11.09 -2.88 16.56
N ASP A 259 10.46 -2.70 17.72
CA ASP A 259 10.87 -3.43 18.91
C ASP A 259 10.52 -4.91 18.75
N CYS A 260 11.51 -5.68 18.30
CA CYS A 260 11.43 -7.11 18.07
C CYS A 260 12.14 -7.88 19.20
N TYR A 261 11.93 -7.53 20.46
CA TYR A 261 12.37 -8.41 21.54
C TYR A 261 11.38 -9.57 21.72
N CYS A 262 11.57 -10.60 20.89
CA CYS A 262 11.56 -11.97 21.38
C CYS A 262 12.75 -12.12 22.34
N GLU A 263 12.59 -12.86 23.44
CA GLU A 263 13.58 -13.13 24.49
C GLU A 263 14.87 -13.85 24.02
N TYR A 264 15.18 -13.94 22.72
CA TYR A 264 16.21 -14.85 22.18
C TYR A 264 17.55 -14.21 21.76
N PHE A 265 17.63 -12.90 21.55
CA PHE A 265 18.91 -12.26 21.16
C PHE A 265 19.83 -11.90 22.34
N ALA A 266 19.33 -12.03 23.58
CA ALA A 266 20.18 -11.92 24.78
C ALA A 266 21.03 -13.19 25.02
N GLU A 267 20.65 -14.35 24.47
CA GLU A 267 21.34 -15.63 24.75
C GLU A 267 22.49 -15.97 23.77
N THR A 268 22.55 -15.34 22.60
CA THR A 268 23.59 -15.69 21.60
C THR A 268 24.95 -15.04 21.81
N HIS A 269 25.10 -14.18 22.83
CA HIS A 269 26.39 -13.56 23.17
C HIS A 269 26.95 -13.97 24.55
N GLU A 270 26.25 -14.80 25.34
CA GLU A 270 26.85 -15.43 26.54
C GLU A 270 27.58 -16.75 26.24
N ILE A 271 27.35 -17.39 25.09
CA ILE A 271 27.98 -18.68 24.75
C ILE A 271 29.38 -18.52 24.14
N ALA A 272 29.79 -17.30 23.75
CA ALA A 272 31.14 -17.05 23.19
C ALA A 272 32.19 -16.65 24.25
N ALA A 273 31.85 -16.68 25.54
CA ALA A 273 32.74 -16.27 26.65
C ALA A 273 33.00 -17.37 27.71
N MET A 274 32.83 -18.65 27.36
CA MET A 274 33.33 -19.82 28.11
C MET A 274 34.19 -20.71 27.23
#